data_AF-A0A661QXS0-F1
#
_entry.id   AF-A0A661QXS0-F1
#
_cell.length_a   1.000
_cell.length_b   1.000
_cell.length_c   1.000
_cell.angle_alpha   90.00
_cell.angle_beta   90.00
_cell.angle_gamma   90.00
#
_symmetry.space_group_name_H-M   'P 1'
#
loop_
_entity.id
_entity.type
_entity.pdbx_description
1 polymer ?
#
loop_
_entity_poly.entity_id
_entity_poly.type
_entity_poly.pdbx_seq_one_letter_code
_entity_poly.pdbx_strand_id
1 'polypeptide(L)'
;MNSYQQEQAESLSMVQRCLATLSASERQALEVKITDYLLFRDEVDTFLSDHFSALCTKKCYLNKLSACCSREGIITFFGDVVVNTLVSRNEEINLLLATLRKPNTGFKCIYLGNNGCMWRVKPIVCEMFLCEQAKKEVFREKAWAEDAWEELKQRKKLYTWPDRPVLFDDLERYFMDAGYSSPLMYLHNSPGLLRVKQLGTTPLSRVK
;
A
#
# COMPACT_ATOMS: atom_id res chain seq x y z
N MET A 1 -11.34 2.88 -19.99
CA MET A 1 -10.63 2.93 -18.69
C MET A 1 -11.67 3.32 -17.66
N ASN A 2 -11.83 2.57 -16.56
CA ASN A 2 -12.77 2.97 -15.51
C ASN A 2 -12.15 4.07 -14.63
N SER A 3 -12.96 4.69 -13.75
CA SER A 3 -12.52 5.76 -12.84
C SER A 3 -11.33 5.31 -11.98
N TYR A 4 -11.41 4.10 -11.40
CA TYR A 4 -10.32 3.52 -10.61
C TYR A 4 -8.98 3.51 -11.37
N GLN A 5 -8.94 2.96 -12.58
CA GLN A 5 -7.72 2.89 -13.38
C GLN A 5 -7.17 4.28 -13.71
N GLN A 6 -8.06 5.23 -13.99
CA GLN A 6 -7.70 6.61 -14.27
C GLN A 6 -7.04 7.27 -13.05
N GLU A 7 -7.67 7.19 -11.88
CA GLU A 7 -7.15 7.74 -10.62
C GLU A 7 -5.78 7.17 -10.27
N GLN A 8 -5.60 5.86 -10.45
CA GLN A 8 -4.33 5.18 -10.20
C GLN A 8 -3.25 5.61 -11.21
N ALA A 9 -3.58 5.71 -12.50
CA ALA A 9 -2.63 6.10 -13.55
C ALA A 9 -2.18 7.55 -13.40
N GLU A 10 -3.10 8.46 -13.09
CA GLU A 10 -2.83 9.88 -12.87
C GLU A 10 -1.93 10.08 -11.64
N SER A 11 -2.23 9.40 -10.53
CA SER A 11 -1.43 9.45 -9.31
C SER A 11 -0.02 8.91 -9.53
N LEU A 12 0.11 7.76 -10.19
CA LEU A 12 1.42 7.16 -10.50
C LEU A 12 2.24 8.05 -11.44
N SER A 13 1.62 8.62 -12.48
CA SER A 13 2.28 9.54 -13.42
C SER A 13 2.70 10.85 -12.74
N MET A 14 1.91 11.34 -11.78
CA MET A 14 2.22 12.53 -10.99
C MET A 14 3.45 12.29 -10.10
N VAL A 15 3.45 11.19 -9.33
CA VAL A 15 4.56 10.82 -8.46
C VAL A 15 5.84 10.63 -9.27
N GLN A 16 5.78 9.87 -10.38
CA GLN A 16 6.94 9.63 -11.24
C GLN A 16 7.55 10.94 -11.77
N ARG A 17 6.72 11.89 -12.24
CA ARG A 17 7.21 13.18 -12.74
C ARG A 17 7.85 14.03 -11.65
N CYS A 18 7.22 14.13 -10.49
CA CYS A 18 7.76 14.89 -9.36
C CYS A 18 9.10 14.31 -8.91
N LEU A 19 9.19 12.99 -8.70
CA LEU A 19 10.43 12.34 -8.27
C LEU A 19 11.57 12.46 -9.30
N ALA A 20 11.24 12.58 -10.59
CA ALA A 20 12.23 12.82 -11.65
C ALA A 20 12.81 14.24 -11.64
N THR A 21 12.14 15.20 -11.00
CA THR A 21 12.61 16.59 -10.89
C THR A 21 13.39 16.89 -9.61
N LEU A 22 13.40 15.96 -8.64
CA LEU A 22 14.08 16.15 -7.38
C LEU A 22 15.60 16.15 -7.55
N SER A 23 16.29 16.97 -6.76
CA SER A 23 17.72 16.82 -6.56
C SER A 23 18.06 15.48 -5.89
N ALA A 24 19.32 15.04 -6.02
CA ALA A 24 19.77 13.82 -5.37
C ALA A 24 19.57 13.83 -3.86
N SER A 25 19.78 14.98 -3.20
CA SER A 25 19.58 15.13 -1.75
C SER A 25 18.12 15.07 -1.32
N GLU A 26 17.21 15.68 -2.09
CA GLU A 26 15.77 15.62 -1.80
C GLU A 26 15.23 14.20 -1.98
N ARG A 27 15.66 13.52 -3.05
CA ARG A 27 15.32 12.12 -3.26
C ARG A 27 15.85 11.24 -2.14
N GLN A 28 17.11 11.42 -1.74
CA GLN A 28 17.71 10.68 -0.64
C GLN A 28 16.96 10.91 0.68
N ALA A 29 16.52 12.13 0.95
CA ALA A 29 15.74 12.43 2.15
C ALA A 29 14.39 11.66 2.19
N LEU A 30 13.71 11.53 1.04
CA LEU A 30 12.51 10.70 0.93
C LEU A 30 12.81 9.21 1.11
N GLU A 31 13.90 8.71 0.52
CA GLU A 31 14.34 7.31 0.66
C GLU A 31 14.67 6.96 2.13
N VAL A 32 15.37 7.85 2.84
CA VAL A 32 15.62 7.72 4.28
C VAL A 32 14.30 7.69 5.06
N LYS A 33 13.36 8.59 4.76
CA LYS A 33 12.06 8.66 5.45
C LYS A 33 11.24 7.36 5.34
N ILE A 34 11.40 6.58 4.27
CA ILE A 34 10.66 5.32 4.06
C ILE A 34 11.39 4.07 4.59
N THR A 35 12.61 4.20 5.12
CA THR A 35 13.47 3.05 5.46
C THR A 35 12.84 2.13 6.51
N ASP A 36 12.34 2.69 7.62
CA ASP A 36 11.70 1.90 8.69
C ASP A 36 10.44 1.19 8.19
N TYR A 37 9.71 1.84 7.28
CA TYR A 37 8.54 1.23 6.64
C TYR A 37 8.96 0.04 5.76
N LEU A 38 10.04 0.15 4.98
CA LEU A 38 10.55 -0.95 4.18
C LEU A 38 11.01 -2.13 5.04
N LEU A 39 11.67 -1.88 6.17
CA LEU A 39 12.03 -2.94 7.12
C LEU A 39 10.78 -3.66 7.66
N PHE A 40 9.76 -2.90 8.06
CA PHE A 40 8.47 -3.47 8.43
C PHE A 40 7.85 -4.29 7.29
N ARG A 41 7.97 -3.85 6.04
CA ARG A 41 7.45 -4.58 4.88
C ARG A 41 8.19 -5.89 4.63
N ASP A 42 9.50 -5.92 4.82
CA ASP A 42 10.31 -7.15 4.70
C ASP A 42 9.96 -8.16 5.80
N GLU A 43 9.68 -7.69 7.03
CA GLU A 43 9.22 -8.55 8.12
C GLU A 43 7.84 -9.16 7.82
N VAL A 44 6.91 -8.36 7.28
CA VAL A 44 5.59 -8.87 6.86
C VAL A 44 5.74 -9.90 5.74
N ASP A 45 6.55 -9.60 4.71
CA ASP A 45 6.75 -10.52 3.58
C ASP A 45 7.39 -11.84 4.04
N THR A 46 8.37 -11.76 4.96
CA THR A 46 8.99 -12.94 5.59
C THR A 46 7.95 -13.78 6.34
N PHE A 47 7.14 -13.15 7.20
CA PHE A 47 6.08 -13.84 7.94
C PHE A 47 5.07 -14.52 7.00
N LEU A 48 4.66 -13.85 5.92
CA LEU A 48 3.74 -14.40 4.93
C LEU A 48 4.38 -15.53 4.12
N SER A 49 5.65 -15.40 3.76
CA SER A 49 6.42 -16.43 3.06
C SER A 49 6.53 -17.70 3.90
N ASP A 50 6.89 -17.57 5.16
CA ASP A 50 7.19 -18.70 6.05
C ASP A 50 5.93 -19.47 6.50
N HIS A 51 4.76 -18.82 6.48
CA HIS A 51 3.55 -19.40 7.07
C HIS A 51 2.37 -19.53 6.11
N PHE A 52 2.30 -18.69 5.07
CA PHE A 52 1.14 -18.60 4.19
C PHE A 52 1.44 -18.94 2.73
N SER A 53 2.71 -18.98 2.31
CA SER A 53 3.09 -19.18 0.90
C SER A 53 2.50 -20.46 0.30
N ALA A 54 2.61 -21.61 0.98
CA ALA A 54 2.09 -22.89 0.49
C ALA A 54 0.58 -22.85 0.19
N LEU A 55 -0.16 -22.09 1.01
CA LEU A 55 -1.60 -21.97 0.92
C LEU A 55 -2.03 -20.92 -0.12
N CYS A 56 -1.44 -19.73 -0.04
CA CYS A 56 -1.75 -18.59 -0.89
C CYS A 56 -1.24 -18.78 -2.33
N THR A 57 -0.06 -19.35 -2.54
CA THR A 57 0.49 -19.64 -3.88
C THR A 57 -0.36 -20.66 -4.61
N LYS A 58 -0.74 -21.76 -3.94
CA LYS A 58 -1.53 -22.82 -4.55
C LYS A 58 -2.98 -22.41 -4.82
N LYS A 59 -3.63 -21.70 -3.89
CA LYS A 59 -5.07 -21.38 -4.00
C LYS A 59 -5.37 -20.07 -4.70
N CYS A 60 -4.55 -19.02 -4.54
CA CYS A 60 -4.85 -17.68 -5.04
C CYS A 60 -4.02 -17.28 -6.26
N TYR A 61 -2.70 -17.53 -6.25
CA TYR A 61 -1.82 -17.12 -7.34
C TYR A 61 -1.93 -18.03 -8.58
N LEU A 62 -1.85 -19.35 -8.41
CA LEU A 62 -2.00 -20.30 -9.54
C LEU A 62 -3.39 -20.23 -10.18
N ASN A 63 -4.44 -20.08 -9.36
CA ASN A 63 -5.81 -20.03 -9.85
C ASN A 63 -6.24 -18.65 -10.35
N LYS A 64 -5.36 -17.64 -10.32
CA LYS A 64 -5.65 -16.27 -10.79
C LYS A 64 -6.81 -15.59 -10.06
N LEU A 65 -7.12 -16.05 -8.84
CA LEU A 65 -8.30 -15.66 -8.08
C LEU A 65 -8.07 -14.49 -7.12
N SER A 66 -6.82 -14.19 -6.76
CA SER A 66 -6.39 -13.13 -5.82
C SER A 66 -7.50 -12.70 -4.87
N ALA A 67 -7.77 -13.48 -3.82
CA ALA A 67 -8.88 -13.22 -2.90
C ALA A 67 -8.79 -11.84 -2.21
N CYS A 68 -7.59 -11.24 -2.16
CA CYS A 68 -7.35 -9.88 -1.69
C CYS A 68 -7.84 -8.78 -2.65
N CYS A 69 -8.09 -9.08 -3.92
CA CYS A 69 -8.45 -8.12 -4.95
C CYS A 69 -9.92 -8.27 -5.35
N SER A 70 -10.69 -7.20 -5.23
CA SER A 70 -12.01 -7.14 -5.89
C SER A 70 -11.81 -7.18 -7.42
N ARG A 71 -12.87 -7.45 -8.19
CA ARG A 71 -12.83 -7.56 -9.66
C ARG A 71 -12.26 -6.31 -10.36
N GLU A 72 -12.25 -5.15 -9.69
CA GLU A 72 -11.87 -3.88 -10.30
C GLU A 72 -10.72 -3.13 -9.59
N GLY A 73 -10.27 -3.57 -8.40
CA GLY A 73 -9.15 -2.92 -7.71
C GLY A 73 -8.99 -3.25 -6.23
N ILE A 74 -7.88 -2.77 -5.67
CA ILE A 74 -7.60 -2.71 -4.22
C ILE A 74 -7.50 -1.23 -3.84
N ILE A 75 -7.85 -0.89 -2.59
CA ILE A 75 -7.57 0.47 -2.11
C ILE A 75 -6.04 0.64 -2.05
N THR A 76 -5.56 1.66 -2.75
CA THR A 76 -4.15 2.04 -2.79
C THR A 76 -4.04 3.44 -2.21
N PHE A 77 -3.27 3.62 -1.14
CA PHE A 77 -2.99 4.95 -0.62
C PHE A 77 -1.99 5.67 -1.51
N PHE A 78 -2.02 7.00 -1.53
CA PHE A 78 -0.99 7.79 -2.20
C PHE A 78 0.43 7.43 -1.70
N GLY A 79 0.59 7.19 -0.39
CA GLY A 79 1.83 6.70 0.20
C GLY A 79 2.35 5.40 -0.40
N ASP A 80 1.47 4.45 -0.75
CA ASP A 80 1.87 3.21 -1.45
C ASP A 80 2.51 3.53 -2.82
N VAL A 81 1.90 4.45 -3.57
CA VAL A 81 2.40 4.88 -4.89
C VAL A 81 3.78 5.53 -4.76
N VAL A 82 3.97 6.41 -3.77
CA VAL A 82 5.23 7.09 -3.51
C VAL A 82 6.33 6.09 -3.16
N VAL A 83 6.09 5.21 -2.16
CA VAL A 83 7.06 4.20 -1.73
C VAL A 83 7.45 3.31 -2.89
N ASN A 84 6.48 2.75 -3.62
CA ASN A 84 6.77 1.86 -4.74
C ASN A 84 7.56 2.58 -5.84
N THR A 85 7.26 3.84 -6.13
CA THR A 85 7.99 4.61 -7.17
C THR A 85 9.42 4.94 -6.76
N LEU A 86 9.67 5.22 -5.48
CA LEU A 86 11.02 5.50 -4.97
C LEU A 86 11.97 4.30 -5.13
N VAL A 87 11.46 3.07 -4.90
CA VAL A 87 12.28 1.85 -4.87
C VAL A 87 12.24 1.04 -6.18
N SER A 88 11.35 1.39 -7.11
CA SER A 88 11.25 0.70 -8.41
C SER A 88 12.11 1.38 -9.47
N ARG A 89 12.51 0.60 -10.47
CA ARG A 89 13.11 1.13 -11.69
C ARG A 89 12.06 1.82 -12.55
N ASN A 90 12.49 2.75 -13.40
CA ASN A 90 11.58 3.47 -14.30
C ASN A 90 10.82 2.53 -15.25
N GLU A 91 11.45 1.44 -15.70
CA GLU A 91 10.82 0.44 -16.56
C GLU A 91 9.65 -0.27 -15.84
N GLU A 92 9.81 -0.57 -14.54
CA GLU A 92 8.77 -1.23 -13.74
C GLU A 92 7.56 -0.31 -13.56
N ILE A 93 7.80 0.99 -13.34
CA ILE A 93 6.75 2.01 -13.25
C ILE A 93 6.06 2.25 -14.60
N ASN A 94 6.82 2.29 -15.69
CA ASN A 94 6.27 2.42 -17.03
C ASN A 94 5.38 1.23 -17.41
N LEU A 95 5.75 0.02 -16.99
CA LEU A 95 4.92 -1.17 -17.17
C LEU A 95 3.61 -1.07 -16.38
N LEU A 96 3.64 -0.64 -15.12
CA LEU A 96 2.42 -0.40 -14.32
C LEU A 96 1.50 0.64 -15.00
N LEU A 97 2.06 1.76 -15.48
CA LEU A 97 1.31 2.77 -16.22
C LEU A 97 0.69 2.24 -17.51
N ALA A 98 1.45 1.46 -18.29
CA ALA A 98 0.96 0.86 -19.53
C ALA A 98 -0.19 -0.12 -19.28
N THR A 99 -0.13 -0.87 -18.18
CA THR A 99 -1.20 -1.78 -17.75
C THR A 99 -2.44 -1.01 -17.32
N LEU A 100 -2.30 0.06 -16.53
CA LEU A 100 -3.43 0.88 -16.09
C LEU A 100 -4.17 1.59 -17.23
N ARG A 101 -3.51 1.86 -18.36
CA ARG A 101 -4.12 2.50 -19.53
C ARG A 101 -4.93 1.55 -20.42
N LYS A 102 -4.87 0.24 -20.19
CA LYS A 102 -5.60 -0.78 -20.95
C LYS A 102 -6.81 -1.28 -20.17
N PRO A 103 -7.97 -1.56 -20.80
CA PRO A 103 -9.06 -2.22 -20.11
C PRO A 103 -8.61 -3.54 -19.48
N ASN A 104 -8.99 -3.79 -18.22
CA ASN A 104 -8.70 -5.08 -17.60
C ASN A 104 -9.60 -6.17 -18.19
N THR A 105 -9.03 -7.01 -19.07
CA THR A 105 -9.73 -8.13 -19.71
C THR A 105 -9.24 -9.50 -19.21
N GLY A 106 -8.34 -9.52 -18.21
CA GLY A 106 -7.64 -10.71 -17.77
C GLY A 106 -7.95 -11.11 -16.33
N PHE A 107 -6.92 -11.03 -15.47
CA PHE A 107 -6.98 -11.42 -14.06
C PHE A 107 -7.96 -10.55 -13.27
N LYS A 108 -8.44 -11.05 -12.12
CA LYS A 108 -9.26 -10.23 -11.20
C LYS A 108 -8.52 -8.98 -10.72
N CYS A 109 -7.21 -9.07 -10.51
CA CYS A 109 -6.36 -7.93 -10.18
C CYS A 109 -5.66 -7.41 -11.43
N ILE A 110 -5.83 -6.12 -11.74
CA ILE A 110 -5.16 -5.48 -12.89
C ILE A 110 -3.63 -5.47 -12.77
N TYR A 111 -3.09 -5.51 -11.55
CA TYR A 111 -1.64 -5.53 -11.30
C TYR A 111 -1.04 -6.94 -11.26
N LEU A 112 -1.84 -7.99 -11.48
CA LEU A 112 -1.32 -9.35 -11.50
C LEU A 112 -0.90 -9.73 -12.91
N GLY A 113 0.41 -9.91 -13.11
CA GLY A 113 1.00 -10.41 -14.35
C GLY A 113 1.36 -11.89 -14.28
N ASN A 114 1.98 -12.40 -15.34
CA ASN A 114 2.39 -13.80 -15.43
C ASN A 114 3.45 -14.20 -14.39
N ASN A 115 4.24 -13.23 -13.90
CA ASN A 115 5.31 -13.44 -12.92
C ASN A 115 4.91 -13.00 -11.50
N GLY A 116 3.61 -12.79 -11.25
CA GLY A 116 3.11 -12.29 -9.97
C GLY A 116 2.73 -10.81 -10.01
N CYS A 117 2.68 -10.19 -8.84
CA CYS A 117 2.29 -8.78 -8.70
C CYS A 117 3.32 -7.88 -9.39
N MET A 118 2.85 -6.90 -10.17
CA MET A 118 3.70 -5.94 -10.87
C MET A 118 4.26 -4.84 -9.95
N TRP A 119 3.75 -4.71 -8.73
CA TRP A 119 4.29 -3.80 -7.73
C TRP A 119 5.53 -4.41 -7.10
N ARG A 120 6.59 -3.63 -6.98
CA ARG A 120 7.78 -4.03 -6.22
C ARG A 120 7.49 -4.07 -4.73
N VAL A 121 6.77 -3.05 -4.24
CA VAL A 121 6.21 -3.04 -2.88
C VAL A 121 4.69 -3.03 -3.01
N LYS A 122 4.03 -4.15 -2.67
CA LYS A 122 2.57 -4.27 -2.81
C LYS A 122 1.86 -3.20 -1.97
N PRO A 123 0.70 -2.66 -2.41
CA PRO A 123 -0.07 -1.75 -1.57
C PRO A 123 -0.36 -2.39 -0.20
N ILE A 124 -0.24 -1.61 0.87
CA ILE A 124 -0.31 -2.13 2.25
C ILE A 124 -1.62 -2.85 2.57
N VAL A 125 -2.71 -2.46 1.92
CA VAL A 125 -4.00 -3.15 2.06
C VAL A 125 -3.93 -4.58 1.51
N CYS A 126 -3.22 -4.79 0.40
CA CYS A 126 -3.05 -6.09 -0.23
C CYS A 126 -2.09 -6.98 0.56
N GLU A 127 -0.94 -6.45 0.99
CA GLU A 127 0.04 -7.20 1.77
C GLU A 127 -0.53 -7.62 3.13
N MET A 128 -1.28 -6.72 3.78
CA MET A 128 -1.82 -6.97 5.12
C MET A 128 -3.17 -7.69 5.07
N PHE A 129 -3.46 -8.42 3.99
CA PHE A 129 -4.69 -9.19 3.82
C PHE A 129 -4.44 -10.69 3.95
N LEU A 130 -5.16 -11.32 4.87
CA LEU A 130 -5.30 -12.77 4.96
C LEU A 130 -6.77 -13.14 4.83
N CYS A 131 -7.10 -14.07 3.94
CA CYS A 131 -8.48 -14.55 3.83
C CYS A 131 -8.85 -15.44 5.03
N GLU A 132 -10.13 -15.52 5.36
CA GLU A 132 -10.62 -16.29 6.51
C GLU A 132 -10.25 -17.77 6.44
N GLN A 133 -10.19 -18.35 5.24
CA GLN A 133 -9.70 -19.71 5.07
C GLN A 133 -8.23 -19.85 5.46
N ALA A 134 -7.39 -18.90 5.05
CA ALA A 134 -5.96 -18.92 5.35
C ALA A 134 -5.69 -18.76 6.84
N LYS A 135 -6.38 -17.82 7.49
CA LYS A 135 -6.33 -17.66 8.95
C LYS A 135 -6.72 -18.95 9.66
N LYS A 136 -7.85 -19.56 9.30
CA LYS A 136 -8.35 -20.80 9.93
C LYS A 136 -7.38 -21.96 9.77
N GLU A 137 -6.78 -22.13 8.60
CA GLU A 137 -5.86 -23.24 8.35
C GLU A 137 -4.54 -23.03 9.12
N VAL A 138 -3.94 -21.85 9.05
CA VAL A 138 -2.62 -21.58 9.67
C VAL A 138 -2.70 -21.37 11.18
N PHE A 139 -3.62 -20.54 11.67
CA PHE A 139 -3.69 -20.20 13.10
C PHE A 139 -4.20 -21.35 13.96
N ARG A 140 -5.01 -22.26 13.41
CA ARG A 140 -5.39 -23.49 14.10
C ARG A 140 -4.19 -24.37 14.40
N GLU A 141 -3.23 -24.44 13.48
CA GLU A 141 -2.02 -25.24 13.66
C GLU A 141 -0.98 -24.50 14.52
N LYS A 142 -0.90 -23.17 14.38
CA LYS A 142 0.10 -22.31 15.01
C LYS A 142 -0.55 -21.11 15.66
N ALA A 143 -1.06 -21.28 16.89
CA ALA A 143 -1.75 -20.21 17.62
C ALA A 143 -0.88 -18.94 17.78
N TRP A 144 0.43 -19.10 18.03
CA TRP A 144 1.37 -17.98 18.16
C TRP A 144 1.48 -17.12 16.89
N ALA A 145 1.18 -17.68 15.71
CA ALA A 145 1.21 -16.92 14.46
C ALA A 145 0.07 -15.90 14.39
N GLU A 146 -1.04 -16.13 15.10
CA GLU A 146 -2.12 -15.15 15.22
C GLU A 146 -1.65 -13.93 16.03
N ASP A 147 -0.98 -14.16 17.16
CA ASP A 147 -0.43 -13.08 17.99
C ASP A 147 0.62 -12.25 17.22
N ALA A 148 1.54 -12.92 16.51
CA ALA A 148 2.53 -12.26 15.66
C ALA A 148 1.87 -11.44 14.53
N TRP A 149 0.80 -11.96 13.93
CA TRP A 149 0.04 -11.22 12.93
C TRP A 149 -0.66 -9.98 13.49
N GLU A 150 -1.24 -10.10 14.69
CA GLU A 150 -1.85 -8.95 15.38
C GLU A 150 -0.82 -7.88 15.74
N GLU A 151 0.39 -8.26 16.13
CA GLU A 151 1.50 -7.33 16.35
C GLU A 151 1.86 -6.57 15.05
N LEU A 152 2.02 -7.28 13.93
CA LEU A 152 2.26 -6.67 12.62
C LEU A 152 1.14 -5.70 12.22
N LYS A 153 -0.13 -6.05 12.52
CA LYS A 153 -1.27 -5.15 12.32
C LYS A 153 -1.21 -3.90 13.19
N GLN A 154 -0.77 -3.99 14.45
CA GLN A 154 -0.58 -2.80 15.28
C GLN A 154 0.55 -1.92 14.74
N ARG A 155 1.67 -2.53 14.33
CA ARG A 155 2.81 -1.81 13.74
C ARG A 155 2.45 -1.10 12.45
N LYS A 156 1.64 -1.72 11.58
CA LYS A 156 1.08 -1.05 10.37
C LYS A 156 0.46 0.31 10.70
N LYS A 157 -0.25 0.43 11.84
CA LYS A 157 -0.94 1.68 12.20
C LYS A 157 0.02 2.86 12.34
N LEU A 158 1.27 2.63 12.72
CA LEU A 158 2.32 3.66 12.80
C LEU A 158 2.60 4.33 11.44
N TYR A 159 2.23 3.67 10.34
CA TYR A 159 2.44 4.18 8.98
C TYR A 159 1.17 4.71 8.31
N THR A 160 -0.01 4.22 8.71
CA THR A 160 -1.26 4.47 7.96
C THR A 160 -2.42 5.01 8.78
N TRP A 161 -2.35 5.01 10.11
CA TRP A 161 -3.48 5.37 10.97
C TRP A 161 -3.25 6.76 11.61
N PRO A 162 -3.97 7.81 11.16
CA PRO A 162 -3.60 9.19 11.48
C PRO A 162 -4.10 9.66 12.85
N ASP A 163 -4.21 8.77 13.85
CA ASP A 163 -4.44 9.19 15.25
C ASP A 163 -3.20 9.85 15.89
N ARG A 164 -2.10 9.87 15.13
CA ARG A 164 -0.79 10.45 15.41
C ARG A 164 -0.12 10.83 14.07
N PRO A 165 1.04 11.51 14.06
CA PRO A 165 1.84 11.65 12.85
C PRO A 165 2.24 10.27 12.30
N VAL A 166 1.98 10.04 11.01
CA VAL A 166 2.28 8.77 10.34
C VAL A 166 2.91 9.00 8.97
N LEU A 167 3.71 8.04 8.51
CA LEU A 167 4.45 8.16 7.25
C LEU A 167 3.56 8.52 6.05
N PHE A 168 2.40 7.89 5.90
CA PHE A 168 1.56 8.15 4.73
C PHE A 168 1.00 9.58 4.74
N ASP A 169 0.76 10.16 5.91
CA ASP A 169 0.31 11.55 6.05
C ASP A 169 1.43 12.51 5.62
N ASP A 170 2.65 12.25 6.09
CA ASP A 170 3.85 13.01 5.74
C ASP A 170 4.16 12.96 4.24
N LEU A 171 4.01 11.80 3.61
CA LEU A 171 4.23 11.64 2.17
C LEU A 171 3.16 12.40 1.36
N GLU A 172 1.89 12.33 1.75
CA GLU A 172 0.85 13.15 1.12
C GLU A 172 1.17 14.65 1.27
N ARG A 173 1.53 15.09 2.48
CA ARG A 173 1.89 16.48 2.77
C ARG A 173 3.01 17.00 1.88
N TYR A 174 4.09 16.22 1.73
CA TYR A 174 5.24 16.60 0.89
C TYR A 174 4.81 16.96 -0.54
N PHE A 175 3.96 16.13 -1.15
CA PHE A 175 3.49 16.38 -2.52
C PHE A 175 2.45 17.52 -2.58
N MET A 176 1.59 17.64 -1.57
CA MET A 176 0.65 18.76 -1.47
C MET A 176 1.36 20.11 -1.35
N ASP A 177 2.42 20.19 -0.55
CA ASP A 177 3.21 21.41 -0.39
C ASP A 177 3.95 21.80 -1.69
N ALA A 178 4.22 20.81 -2.55
CA ALA A 178 4.72 21.02 -3.92
C ALA A 178 3.62 21.32 -4.95
N GLY A 179 2.37 21.50 -4.52
CA GLY A 179 1.23 21.87 -5.37
C GLY A 179 0.52 20.70 -6.07
N TYR A 180 0.82 19.46 -5.70
CA TYR A 180 0.17 18.28 -6.25
C TYR A 180 -1.10 17.89 -5.48
N SER A 181 -2.04 17.27 -6.18
CA SER A 181 -3.28 16.76 -5.57
C SER A 181 -3.69 15.46 -6.25
N SER A 182 -4.03 14.45 -5.45
CA SER A 182 -4.50 13.15 -5.93
C SER A 182 -5.70 12.68 -5.12
N PRO A 183 -6.69 12.02 -5.74
CA PRO A 183 -7.81 11.40 -5.03
C PRO A 183 -7.35 10.28 -4.08
N LEU A 184 -6.13 9.75 -4.23
CA LEU A 184 -5.56 8.74 -3.36
C LEU A 184 -4.96 9.31 -2.07
N MET A 185 -4.90 10.64 -1.93
CA MET A 185 -4.43 11.33 -0.72
C MET A 185 -5.49 11.25 0.39
N TYR A 186 -5.83 10.03 0.81
CA TYR A 186 -6.96 9.78 1.70
C TYR A 186 -6.76 10.38 3.09
N LEU A 187 -5.53 10.57 3.55
CA LEU A 187 -5.27 11.11 4.88
C LEU A 187 -5.57 12.62 4.94
N HIS A 188 -5.68 13.26 3.77
CA HIS A 188 -6.07 14.66 3.59
C HIS A 188 -7.46 14.84 2.97
N ASN A 189 -7.99 13.83 2.26
CA ASN A 189 -9.26 13.94 1.52
C ASN A 189 -10.41 13.12 2.12
N SER A 190 -10.14 12.04 2.88
CA SER A 190 -11.19 11.18 3.43
C SER A 190 -11.81 11.79 4.68
N PRO A 191 -13.13 12.10 4.70
CA PRO A 191 -13.79 12.65 5.89
C PRO A 191 -13.63 11.78 7.14
N GLY A 192 -13.59 10.45 6.96
CA GLY A 192 -13.40 9.51 8.06
C GLY A 192 -12.01 9.61 8.68
N LEU A 193 -10.96 9.66 7.86
CA LEU A 193 -9.58 9.76 8.35
C LEU A 193 -9.26 11.16 8.90
N LEU A 194 -9.83 12.21 8.32
CA LEU A 194 -9.76 13.56 8.86
C LEU A 194 -10.37 13.64 10.28
N ARG A 195 -11.50 12.97 10.52
CA ARG A 195 -12.09 12.89 11.86
C ARG A 195 -11.19 12.15 12.84
N VAL A 196 -10.59 11.02 12.44
CA VAL A 196 -9.60 10.30 13.29
C VAL A 196 -8.44 11.21 13.65
N LYS A 197 -7.91 11.95 12.67
CA LYS A 197 -6.80 12.91 12.86
C LYS A 197 -7.14 14.03 13.84
N GLN A 198 -8.33 14.60 13.74
CA GLN A 198 -8.83 15.60 14.69
C GLN A 198 -8.93 15.05 16.12
N LEU A 199 -9.43 13.83 16.28
CA LEU A 199 -9.56 13.20 17.59
C LEU A 199 -8.20 12.86 18.22
N GLY A 200 -7.25 12.35 17.42
CA GLY A 200 -5.90 12.02 17.89
C GLY A 200 -5.04 13.23 18.25
N THR A 201 -5.31 14.39 17.64
CA THR A 201 -4.61 15.66 17.93
C THR A 201 -5.27 16.50 19.02
N THR A 202 -6.43 16.09 19.54
CA THR A 202 -7.12 16.79 20.62
C THR A 202 -6.52 16.40 21.98
N PRO A 203 -5.99 17.35 22.78
CA PRO A 203 -5.52 17.06 24.13
C PRO A 203 -6.66 16.52 24.99
N LEU A 204 -6.41 15.45 25.75
CA LEU A 204 -7.34 14.81 26.70
C LEU A 204 -8.01 15.78 27.71
N SER A 205 -7.52 17.01 27.84
CA SER A 205 -8.07 18.05 28.71
C SER A 205 -9.29 18.80 28.14
N ARG A 206 -9.74 18.49 26.91
CA ARG A 206 -10.88 19.20 26.26
C ARG A 206 -12.08 18.32 25.91
N VAL A 207 -12.11 17.06 26.33
CA VAL A 207 -13.32 16.24 26.23
C VAL A 207 -14.19 16.55 27.45
N LYS A 208 -15.14 17.47 27.28
CA LYS A 208 -16.25 17.70 28.22
C LYS A 208 -17.42 16.80 27.87
#